data_AF-A0A645DXC1-F1
#
_entry.id   AF-A0A645DXC1-F1
#
_cell.length_a   1.000
_cell.length_b   1.000
_cell.length_c   1.000
_cell.angle_alpha   90.00
_cell.angle_beta   90.00
_cell.angle_gamma   90.00
#
_symmetry.space_group_name_H-M   'P 1'
#
loop_
_entity.id
_entity.type
_entity.pdbx_description
1 polymer ?
#
loop_
_entity_poly.entity_id
_entity_poly.type
_entity_poly.pdbx_seq_one_letter_code
_entity_poly.pdbx_strand_id
1 'polypeptide(L)'
;MVGRMKYGAIIVDMAAESGGNCELTQPGEHVIANDVNIHGPLNLPSRMPTHASELYAKNIYNFLSPWIKDGALNIDWSDEVVAGTVLCRDGATVHATVKQILGDA
;
A
#
# COMPACT_ATOMS: atom_id res chain seq x y z
N MET A 1 16.98 19.64 -9.21
CA MET A 1 16.67 20.34 -7.92
C MET A 1 17.63 19.94 -6.81
N VAL A 2 17.94 18.65 -6.64
CA VAL A 2 18.84 18.14 -5.58
C VAL A 2 20.20 18.86 -5.53
N GLY A 3 20.86 19.09 -6.68
CA GLY A 3 22.16 19.78 -6.72
C GLY A 3 22.17 21.26 -6.33
N ARG A 4 21.03 21.86 -5.97
CA ARG A 4 20.95 23.22 -5.41
C ARG A 4 20.59 23.24 -3.92
N MET A 5 20.44 22.08 -3.30
CA MET A 5 20.15 21.98 -1.87
C MET A 5 21.40 22.30 -1.05
N LYS A 6 21.19 22.65 0.21
CA LYS A 6 22.29 22.92 1.14
C LYS A 6 23.09 21.64 1.38
N TYR A 7 24.39 21.80 1.60
CA TYR A 7 25.28 20.72 2.03
C TYR A 7 24.71 20.00 3.25
N GLY A 8 24.69 18.67 3.23
CA GLY A 8 24.20 17.83 4.32
C GLY A 8 22.67 17.73 4.42
N ALA A 9 21.91 18.28 3.46
CA ALA A 9 20.47 18.08 3.43
C ALA A 9 20.10 16.60 3.33
N ILE A 10 18.93 16.24 3.84
CA ILE A 10 18.41 14.87 3.84
C ILE A 10 17.05 14.84 3.15
N ILE A 11 16.90 13.93 2.19
CA ILE A 11 15.63 13.58 1.54
C ILE A 11 15.23 12.19 2.05
N VAL A 12 14.00 12.07 2.52
CA VAL A 12 13.37 10.77 2.81
C VAL A 12 12.19 10.60 1.87
N ASP A 13 12.34 9.69 0.92
CA ASP A 13 11.33 9.43 -0.10
C ASP A 13 10.46 8.23 0.29
N MET A 14 9.29 8.51 0.85
CA MET A 14 8.34 7.48 1.26
C MET A 14 7.64 6.79 0.07
N ALA A 15 7.78 7.31 -1.15
CA ALA A 15 7.19 6.73 -2.36
C ALA A 15 8.19 5.85 -3.14
N ALA A 16 9.33 5.49 -2.54
CA ALA A 16 10.40 4.75 -3.19
C ALA A 16 9.91 3.44 -3.85
N GLU A 17 8.95 2.74 -3.25
CA GLU A 17 8.39 1.48 -3.78
C GLU A 17 7.57 1.65 -5.07
N SER A 18 6.97 2.82 -5.29
CA SER A 18 6.08 3.09 -6.43
C SER A 18 6.71 4.00 -7.48
N GLY A 19 8.04 4.02 -7.57
CA GLY A 19 8.80 4.81 -8.54
C GLY A 19 9.51 6.04 -7.98
N GLY A 20 9.24 6.43 -6.72
CA GLY A 20 9.91 7.55 -6.04
C GLY A 20 9.42 8.94 -6.49
N ASN A 21 9.47 9.89 -5.57
CA ASN A 21 9.25 11.32 -5.85
C ASN A 21 10.55 12.08 -6.15
N CYS A 22 11.70 11.55 -5.72
CA CYS A 22 13.01 12.10 -6.07
C CYS A 22 13.64 11.25 -7.18
N GLU A 23 13.99 11.89 -8.29
CA GLU A 23 14.62 11.25 -9.46
C GLU A 23 15.87 10.42 -9.12
N LEU A 24 16.56 10.79 -8.04
CA LEU A 24 17.78 10.11 -7.58
C LEU A 24 17.51 9.06 -6.49
N THR A 25 16.24 8.85 -6.08
CA THR A 25 15.88 7.79 -5.13
C THR A 25 16.21 6.43 -5.72
N GLN A 26 16.93 5.62 -4.95
CA GLN A 26 17.10 4.20 -5.22
C GLN A 26 16.29 3.41 -4.18
N PRO A 27 15.27 2.63 -4.60
CA PRO A 27 14.42 1.90 -3.68
C PRO A 27 15.24 0.93 -2.80
N GLY A 28 15.10 1.05 -1.48
CA GLY A 28 15.82 0.25 -0.48
C GLY A 28 17.15 0.83 -0.02
N GLU A 29 17.65 1.84 -0.71
CA GLU A 29 19.02 2.31 -0.55
C GLU A 29 19.11 3.67 0.15
N HIS A 30 20.30 3.94 0.67
CA HIS A 30 20.75 5.27 1.07
C HIS A 30 21.85 5.71 0.12
N VAL A 31 21.57 6.74 -0.66
CA VAL A 31 22.51 7.30 -1.63
C VAL A 31 22.89 8.73 -1.28
N ILE A 32 24.10 9.13 -1.64
CA ILE A 32 24.57 10.50 -1.50
C ILE A 32 24.78 11.08 -2.90
N ALA A 33 24.15 12.22 -3.18
CA ALA A 33 24.29 12.92 -4.45
C ALA A 33 24.40 14.43 -4.23
N ASN A 34 25.48 15.05 -4.73
CA ASN A 34 25.79 16.47 -4.52
C ASN A 34 25.71 16.86 -3.03
N ASP A 35 26.31 16.05 -2.16
CA ASP A 35 26.33 16.23 -0.70
C ASP A 35 24.94 16.21 -0.01
N VAL A 36 23.91 15.74 -0.71
CA VAL A 36 22.57 15.48 -0.18
C VAL A 36 22.42 13.98 0.07
N ASN A 37 21.98 13.62 1.28
CA ASN A 37 21.65 12.25 1.65
C ASN A 37 20.21 11.94 1.21
N ILE A 38 20.00 10.84 0.52
CA ILE A 38 18.70 10.44 -0.01
C ILE A 38 18.41 9.02 0.48
N HIS A 39 17.33 8.87 1.24
CA HIS A 39 16.88 7.58 1.77
C HIS A 39 15.59 7.18 1.07
N GLY A 40 15.58 6.01 0.44
CA GLY A 40 14.39 5.42 -0.16
C GLY A 40 13.92 4.15 0.58
N PRO A 41 13.49 4.23 1.85
CA PRO A 41 13.14 3.04 2.61
C PRO A 41 11.94 2.30 1.98
N LEU A 42 12.03 0.97 1.93
CA LEU A 42 10.92 0.09 1.56
C LEU A 42 10.16 -0.34 2.81
N ASN A 43 8.87 -0.64 2.63
CA ASN A 43 7.95 -1.14 3.63
C ASN A 43 8.11 -0.41 4.97
N LEU A 44 8.05 0.92 4.94
CA LEU A 44 8.25 1.75 6.13
C LEU A 44 7.39 1.34 7.34
N PRO A 45 6.10 0.93 7.17
CA PRO A 45 5.28 0.44 8.28
C PRO A 45 5.90 -0.76 9.04
N SER A 46 6.67 -1.62 8.36
CA SER A 46 7.35 -2.76 9.01
C SER A 46 8.37 -2.35 10.09
N ARG A 47 8.84 -1.10 10.08
CA ARG A 47 9.75 -0.57 11.10
C ARG A 47 9.05 -0.21 12.42
N MET A 48 7.72 -0.15 12.42
CA MET A 48 6.88 0.05 13.61
C MET A 48 5.81 -1.05 13.68
N PRO A 49 6.21 -2.32 13.80
CA PRO A 49 5.32 -3.46 13.56
C PRO A 49 4.13 -3.50 14.51
N THR A 50 4.31 -3.12 15.79
CA THR A 50 3.22 -3.08 16.78
C THR A 50 2.10 -2.14 16.34
N HIS A 51 2.43 -0.88 16.07
CA HIS A 51 1.43 0.12 15.67
C HIS A 51 0.86 -0.13 14.28
N ALA A 52 1.70 -0.57 13.34
CA ALA A 52 1.24 -0.98 12.01
C ALA A 52 0.20 -2.10 12.11
N SER A 53 0.44 -3.10 12.96
CA SER A 53 -0.47 -4.22 13.19
C SER A 53 -1.78 -3.76 13.84
N GLU A 54 -1.72 -2.91 14.87
CA GLU A 54 -2.91 -2.38 15.55
C GLU A 54 -3.83 -1.60 14.59
N LEU A 55 -3.25 -0.69 13.80
CA LEU A 55 -3.98 0.13 12.85
C LEU A 55 -4.56 -0.70 11.70
N TYR A 56 -3.77 -1.66 11.18
CA TYR A 56 -4.23 -2.56 10.13
C TYR A 56 -5.37 -3.45 10.61
N ALA A 57 -5.25 -4.08 11.79
CA ALA A 57 -6.29 -4.91 12.37
C ALA A 57 -7.59 -4.14 12.61
N LYS A 58 -7.50 -2.89 13.06
CA LYS A 58 -8.66 -2.01 13.23
C LYS A 58 -9.37 -1.70 11.90
N ASN A 59 -8.61 -1.49 10.83
CA ASN A 59 -9.19 -1.28 9.50
C ASN A 59 -9.90 -2.54 8.99
N ILE A 60 -9.28 -3.71 9.14
CA ILE A 60 -9.90 -4.99 8.75
C ILE A 60 -11.17 -5.26 9.58
N TYR A 61 -11.14 -5.02 10.88
CA TYR A 61 -12.31 -5.16 11.74
C TYR A 61 -13.44 -4.21 11.31
N ASN A 62 -13.16 -2.92 11.16
CA ASN A 62 -14.18 -1.95 10.76
C ASN A 62 -14.75 -2.27 9.37
N PHE A 63 -13.91 -2.74 8.45
CA PHE A 63 -14.34 -3.21 7.15
C PHE A 63 -15.28 -4.41 7.27
N LEU A 64 -14.89 -5.49 7.96
CA LEU A 64 -15.69 -6.72 8.02
C LEU A 64 -16.92 -6.64 8.93
N SER A 65 -16.89 -5.78 9.94
CA SER A 65 -17.92 -5.71 11.00
C SER A 65 -19.38 -5.59 10.50
N PRO A 66 -19.71 -4.85 9.43
CA PRO A 66 -21.09 -4.73 8.94
C PRO A 66 -21.69 -6.08 8.47
N TRP A 67 -20.83 -7.02 8.07
CA TRP A 67 -21.23 -8.33 7.56
C TRP A 67 -21.12 -9.46 8.59
N ILE A 68 -20.60 -9.17 9.79
CA ILE A 68 -20.55 -10.16 10.88
C ILE A 68 -21.82 -10.04 11.72
N LYS A 69 -22.68 -11.07 11.65
CA LYS A 69 -23.93 -11.16 12.43
C LYS A 69 -23.94 -12.48 13.19
N ASP A 70 -24.21 -12.42 14.49
CA ASP A 70 -24.25 -13.60 15.38
C ASP A 70 -22.98 -14.48 15.30
N GLY A 71 -21.82 -13.85 15.09
CA GLY A 71 -20.53 -14.52 14.95
C GLY A 71 -20.30 -15.19 13.58
N ALA A 72 -21.25 -15.08 12.65
CA ALA A 72 -21.12 -15.58 11.29
C ALA A 72 -20.86 -14.44 10.30
N LEU A 73 -19.97 -14.68 9.33
CA LEU A 73 -19.70 -13.75 8.24
C LEU A 73 -20.71 -13.95 7.12
N ASN A 74 -21.58 -12.97 6.91
CA ASN A 74 -22.64 -12.95 5.91
C ASN A 74 -22.41 -11.77 4.96
N ILE A 75 -21.60 -12.00 3.93
CA ILE A 75 -21.23 -10.98 2.94
C ILE A 75 -22.44 -10.67 2.03
N ASP A 76 -22.78 -9.39 1.93
CA ASP A 76 -23.70 -8.91 0.90
C ASP A 76 -22.92 -8.60 -0.38
N TRP A 77 -23.10 -9.42 -1.41
CA TRP A 77 -22.38 -9.26 -2.67
C TRP A 77 -22.94 -8.16 -3.57
N SER A 78 -24.10 -7.60 -3.23
CA SER A 78 -24.68 -6.44 -3.92
C SER A 78 -24.19 -5.12 -3.34
N ASP A 79 -23.53 -5.16 -2.18
CA ASP A 79 -22.91 -3.99 -1.56
C ASP A 79 -21.76 -3.45 -2.42
N GLU A 80 -21.77 -2.15 -2.68
CA GLU A 80 -20.79 -1.49 -3.56
C GLU A 80 -19.35 -1.58 -3.02
N VAL A 81 -19.17 -1.57 -1.70
CA VAL A 81 -17.86 -1.71 -1.05
C VAL A 81 -17.32 -3.11 -1.26
N VAL A 82 -18.17 -4.13 -1.10
CA VAL A 82 -17.78 -5.53 -1.38
C VAL A 82 -17.49 -5.71 -2.87
N ALA A 83 -18.38 -5.25 -3.75
CA ALA A 83 -18.22 -5.38 -5.20
C ALA A 83 -16.94 -4.69 -5.71
N GLY A 84 -16.57 -3.56 -5.11
CA GLY A 84 -15.34 -2.83 -5.42
C GLY A 84 -14.06 -3.43 -4.85
N THR A 85 -14.15 -4.41 -3.95
CA THR A 85 -12.97 -5.01 -3.27
C THR A 85 -12.78 -6.49 -3.57
N VAL A 86 -13.84 -7.23 -3.89
CA VAL A 86 -13.78 -8.66 -4.21
C VAL A 86 -13.12 -8.89 -5.58
N LEU A 87 -11.98 -9.56 -5.61
CA LEU A 87 -11.27 -9.86 -6.86
C LEU A 87 -11.82 -11.11 -7.55
N CYS A 88 -11.95 -12.19 -6.78
CA CYS A 88 -12.40 -13.51 -7.25
C CYS A 88 -13.47 -14.08 -6.31
N ARG A 89 -14.42 -14.84 -6.87
CA ARG A 89 -15.41 -15.60 -6.11
C ARG A 89 -15.77 -16.87 -6.88
N ASP A 90 -15.91 -17.98 -6.17
CA ASP A 90 -16.33 -19.28 -6.73
C ASP A 90 -15.46 -19.75 -7.91
N GLY A 91 -14.15 -19.45 -7.86
CA GLY A 91 -13.20 -19.80 -8.92
C GLY A 91 -13.19 -18.87 -10.13
N ALA A 92 -13.99 -17.80 -10.14
CA ALA A 92 -14.04 -16.84 -11.25
C ALA A 92 -13.53 -15.46 -10.84
N THR A 93 -12.89 -14.75 -11.77
CA THR A 93 -12.59 -13.32 -11.64
C THR A 93 -13.88 -12.52 -11.76
N VAL A 94 -14.25 -11.80 -10.70
CA VAL A 94 -15.50 -11.01 -10.64
C VAL A 94 -15.26 -9.51 -10.75
N HIS A 95 -14.06 -9.03 -10.39
CA HIS A 95 -13.72 -7.61 -10.47
C HIS A 95 -13.47 -7.17 -11.91
N ALA A 96 -14.22 -6.16 -12.37
CA ALA A 96 -14.18 -5.69 -13.77
C ALA A 96 -12.76 -5.32 -14.25
N THR A 97 -12.04 -4.49 -13.49
CA THR A 97 -10.67 -4.08 -13.84
C THR A 97 -9.68 -5.23 -13.87
N VAL A 98 -9.76 -6.16 -12.90
CA VAL A 98 -8.86 -7.31 -12.86
C VAL A 98 -9.13 -8.25 -14.02
N LYS A 99 -10.41 -8.48 -14.35
CA LYS A 99 -10.81 -9.27 -15.52
C LYS A 99 -10.29 -8.69 -16.83
N GLN A 100 -10.24 -7.36 -16.96
CA GLN A 100 -9.66 -6.69 -18.13
C GLN A 100 -8.13 -6.85 -18.23
N ILE A 101 -7.42 -6.84 -17.10
CA ILE A 101 -5.95 -6.87 -17.07
C ILE A 101 -5.41 -8.30 -17.13
N LEU A 102 -6.00 -9.21 -16.35
CA LEU A 102 -5.48 -10.57 -16.13
C LEU A 102 -6.33 -11.66 -16.81
N GLY A 103 -7.53 -11.35 -17.29
CA GLY A 103 -8.46 -12.32 -17.85
C GLY A 103 -9.27 -13.09 -16.79
N ASP A 104 -9.91 -14.16 -17.25
CA ASP A 104 -10.59 -15.11 -16.36
C ASP A 104 -9.58 -16.10 -15.76
N ALA A 105 -9.77 -16.40 -14.47
CA ALA A 105 -9.02 -17.41 -13.74
C ALA A 105 -9.37 -18.84 -14.18
#